data_AF-A0A963UM81-F1
#
_entry.id   AF-A0A963UM81-F1
#
_cell.length_a   1.000
_cell.length_b   1.000
_cell.length_c   1.000
_cell.angle_alpha   90.00
_cell.angle_beta   90.00
_cell.angle_gamma   90.00
#
_symmetry.space_group_name_H-M   'P 1'
#
loop_
_entity.id
_entity.type
_entity.pdbx_description
1 polymer ?
#
loop_
_entity_poly.entity_id
_entity_poly.type
_entity_poly.pdbx_seq_one_letter_code
_entity_poly.pdbx_strand_id
1 'polypeptide(L)' 'MTGQKTGLTYADAGVDIDAGNALVERIKPAAKRTNRAGTVAGLGGFGALFDLKAAG' A
#
# COMPACT_ATOMS: atom_id res chain seq x y z
N MET A 1 -38.00 3.13 -11.74
CA MET A 1 -36.93 4.15 -11.87
C MET A 1 -35.62 3.45 -12.17
N THR A 2 -35.26 3.34 -13.45
CA THR A 2 -33.96 2.79 -13.87
C THR A 2 -32.93 3.92 -13.84
N GLY A 3 -32.25 4.07 -12.71
CA GLY A 3 -31.12 4.99 -12.59
C GLY A 3 -29.95 4.48 -13.43
N GLN A 4 -29.59 5.23 -14.47
CA GLN A 4 -28.36 5.03 -15.23
C GLN A 4 -27.17 5.14 -14.26
N LYS A 5 -26.43 4.04 -14.05
CA LYS A 5 -25.15 4.08 -13.32
C LYS A 5 -24.08 4.64 -14.25
N THR A 6 -23.78 5.92 -14.09
CA THR A 6 -22.74 6.61 -14.84
C THR A 6 -21.36 6.17 -14.35
N GLY A 7 -20.72 5.25 -15.09
CA GLY A 7 -19.31 4.87 -14.93
C GLY A 7 -19.04 3.66 -14.03
N LEU A 8 -18.05 2.85 -14.41
CA LEU A 8 -17.47 1.80 -13.57
C LEU A 8 -16.70 2.46 -12.43
N THR A 9 -17.04 2.15 -11.18
CA THR A 9 -16.25 2.60 -10.03
C THR A 9 -15.12 1.62 -9.72
N TYR A 10 -14.11 2.09 -9.00
CA TYR A 10 -13.02 1.23 -8.52
C TYR A 10 -13.55 0.13 -7.57
N ALA A 11 -14.60 0.45 -6.81
CA ALA A 11 -15.31 -0.50 -5.97
C ALA A 11 -16.09 -1.56 -6.78
N ASP A 12 -16.66 -1.19 -7.94
CA ASP A 12 -17.31 -2.16 -8.84
C ASP A 12 -16.30 -3.18 -9.42
N ALA A 13 -15.01 -2.83 -9.48
CA ALA A 13 -13.92 -3.75 -9.80
C ALA A 13 -13.51 -4.65 -8.60
N GLY A 14 -14.21 -4.55 -7.47
CA GLY A 14 -13.95 -5.32 -6.26
C GLY A 14 -12.87 -4.72 -5.35
N VAL A 15 -12.48 -3.46 -5.57
CA VAL A 15 -11.42 -2.83 -4.77
C VAL A 15 -11.99 -2.04 -3.60
N ASP A 16 -11.54 -2.40 -2.40
CA ASP A 16 -11.82 -1.66 -1.17
C ASP A 16 -10.55 -0.94 -0.69
N ILE A 17 -10.54 0.38 -0.88
CA ILE A 17 -9.40 1.24 -0.53
C ILE A 17 -9.22 1.32 0.99
N ASP A 18 -10.32 1.39 1.75
CA ASP A 18 -10.27 1.55 3.19
C ASP A 18 -9.78 0.26 3.86
N ALA A 19 -10.24 -0.90 3.38
CA ALA A 19 -9.70 -2.19 3.81
C ALA A 19 -8.21 -2.32 3.51
N GLY A 20 -7.75 -1.85 2.36
CA GLY A 20 -6.34 -1.79 1.99
C GLY A 20 -5.51 -0.93 2.97
N ASN A 21 -5.98 0.28 3.25
CA ASN A 21 -5.31 1.20 4.19
C ASN A 21 -5.30 0.65 5.62
N ALA A 22 -6.39 0.05 6.08
CA ALA A 22 -6.48 -0.57 7.40
C ALA A 22 -5.49 -1.73 7.55
N LEU A 23 -5.31 -2.55 6.50
CA LEU A 23 -4.30 -3.60 6.49
C LEU A 23 -2.89 -3.01 6.59
N VAL A 24 -2.59 -1.99 5.78
CA VAL A 24 -1.30 -1.30 5.78
C VAL A 24 -0.93 -0.80 7.19
N GLU A 25 -1.84 -0.12 7.88
CA GLU A 25 -1.59 0.33 9.26
C GLU A 25 -1.32 -0.83 10.23
N ARG A 26 -2.06 -1.94 10.10
CA ARG A 26 -1.88 -3.11 10.96
C ARG A 26 -0.53 -3.79 10.76
N ILE A 27 -0.02 -3.86 9.53
CA ILE A 27 1.24 -4.57 9.23
C ILE A 27 2.47 -3.66 9.31
N LYS A 28 2.32 -2.33 9.26
CA LYS A 28 3.44 -1.37 9.36
C LYS A 28 4.44 -1.69 10.48
N PRO A 29 4.03 -1.99 11.73
CA PRO A 29 4.98 -2.32 12.79
C PRO A 29 5.74 -3.62 12.52
N ALA A 30 5.08 -4.62 11.93
CA ALA A 30 5.72 -5.88 11.59
C ALA A 30 6.76 -5.72 10.48
N ALA A 31 6.42 -4.98 9.42
CA ALA A 31 7.34 -4.65 8.34
C ALA A 31 8.53 -3.81 8.84
N LYS A 32 8.29 -2.83 9.73
CA LYS A 32 9.37 -2.00 10.30
C LYS A 32 10.40 -2.82 11.08
N ARG A 33 9.99 -3.92 11.73
CA ARG A 33 10.92 -4.81 12.45
C ARG A 33 11.89 -5.54 11.53
N THR A 34 11.61 -5.63 10.23
CA THR A 34 12.50 -6.28 9.26
C THR A 34 13.44 -5.28 8.55
N ASN A 35 13.50 -4.03 9.00
CA ASN A 35 14.39 -3.03 8.43
C ASN A 35 15.85 -3.48 8.50
N ARG A 36 16.58 -3.26 7.40
CA ARG A 36 17.99 -3.59 7.25
C ARG A 36 18.73 -2.49 6.51
N ALA A 37 20.06 -2.56 6.52
CA ALA A 37 20.90 -1.66 5.74
C ALA A 37 20.47 -1.70 4.26
N GLY A 38 20.37 -0.52 3.64
CA GLY A 38 19.84 -0.35 2.28
C GLY A 38 18.33 -0.14 2.17
N THR A 39 17.50 -0.42 3.19
CA THR A 39 16.06 -0.11 3.10
C THR A 39 15.84 1.42 3.09
N VAL A 40 15.19 1.93 2.03
CA VAL A 40 14.87 3.36 1.88
C VAL A 40 13.36 3.55 1.91
N ALA A 41 12.89 4.31 2.91
CA ALA A 41 11.48 4.56 3.25
C ALA A 41 10.73 3.38 3.91
N GLY A 42 9.54 3.68 4.44
CA GLY A 42 8.64 2.73 5.11
C GLY A 42 7.39 2.42 4.29
N LEU A 43 6.56 1.50 4.80
CA LEU A 43 5.32 1.08 4.15
C LEU A 43 4.27 2.22 4.14
N GLY A 44 3.60 2.45 3.00
CA GLY A 44 2.51 3.43 2.85
C GLY A 44 2.74 4.55 1.82
N GLY A 45 3.92 4.60 1.18
CA GLY A 45 4.16 5.45 0.01
C GLY A 45 3.77 4.78 -1.32
N PHE A 46 3.86 5.51 -2.43
CA PHE A 46 3.60 4.97 -3.78
C PHE A 46 4.53 3.81 -4.17
N GLY A 47 5.75 3.79 -3.63
CA GLY A 47 6.72 2.73 -3.84
C GLY A 47 7.73 2.65 -2.69
N ALA A 48 8.50 1.57 -2.68
CA ALA A 48 9.61 1.35 -1.75
C ALA A 48 10.92 1.26 -2.54
N LEU A 49 12.02 1.70 -1.93
CA LEU A 49 13.33 1.74 -2.56
C LEU A 49 14.35 0.96 -1.71
N PHE A 50 15.41 0.50 -2.36
CA PHE A 50 16.51 -0.18 -1.69
C PHE A 50 17.85 0.29 -2.27
N ASP A 51 18.69 0.89 -1.43
CA ASP A 51 20.04 1.33 -1.76
C ASP A 51 21.03 0.16 -1.61
N LEU A 52 21.56 -0.30 -2.73
CA LEU A 52 22.52 -1.40 -2.77
C LEU A 52 23.87 -1.01 -2.16
N LYS A 53 24.31 0.24 -2.30
CA LYS A 53 25.59 0.69 -1.76
C LYS A 53 25.55 0.76 -0.24
N ALA A 54 24.42 1.20 0.31
CA ALA A 54 24.23 1.23 1.76
C ALA A 54 24.05 -0.16 2.39
N ALA A 55 23.74 -1.19 1.57
CA ALA A 55 23.52 -2.55 2.04
C ALA A 55 24.82 -3.36 2.26
N GLY A 56 25.95 -2.90 1.73
CA GLY A 56 27.24 -3.61 1.74
C GLY A 56 27.66 -4.05 0.35
#